data_AF-P74915-F1
#
_entry.id   AF-P74915-F1
#
_cell.length_a   1.000
_cell.length_b   1.000
_cell.length_c   1.000
_cell.angle_alpha   90.00
_cell.angle_beta   90.00
_cell.angle_gamma   90.00
#
_symmetry.space_group_name_H-M   'P 1'
#
loop_
_entity.id
_entity.type
_entity.pdbx_description
1 polymer ?
#
loop_
_entity_poly.entity_id
_entity_poly.type
_entity_poly.pdbx_seq_one_letter_code
_entity_poly.pdbx_strand_id
1 'polypeptide(L)'
;MYRFKECGYNSYHLLEEDGENWDIFKRGDRYGGTDKHFWFKTQIVIPENFEGKTVVYKVSTGREDQWDALNPQFFIYVDKTLIQGLDINHREIILSENAKVGKKYDIDLYAYAGMVEGYIELYTEIAILEREIEKLYYNIKVPLEVIKLLEKDSLEYINTLKYLQTAINILDPLESDL
;
A
#
# COMPACT_ATOMS: atom_id res chain seq x y z
N MET A 1 7.82 10.03 -10.34
CA MET A 1 7.47 11.42 -10.74
C MET A 1 6.05 11.38 -11.26
N TYR A 2 5.23 12.34 -10.87
CA TYR A 2 3.84 12.44 -11.29
C TYR A 2 3.63 13.72 -12.10
N ARG A 3 2.69 13.66 -13.03
CA ARG A 3 1.93 14.83 -13.49
C ARG A 3 0.80 15.05 -12.48
N PHE A 4 0.56 16.29 -12.08
CA PHE A 4 -0.32 16.60 -10.97
C PHE A 4 -1.13 17.87 -11.21
N LYS A 5 -2.39 17.87 -10.76
CA LYS A 5 -3.30 19.01 -10.88
C LYS A 5 -4.25 19.05 -9.69
N GLU A 6 -4.37 20.20 -9.03
CA GLU A 6 -5.51 20.45 -8.13
C GLU A 6 -6.80 20.49 -8.95
N CYS A 7 -7.83 19.80 -8.49
CA CYS A 7 -9.08 19.63 -9.21
C CYS A 7 -10.29 19.75 -8.29
N GLY A 8 -11.49 19.85 -8.87
CA GLY A 8 -12.74 19.86 -8.12
C GLY A 8 -13.20 18.45 -7.75
N TYR A 9 -14.14 18.36 -6.82
CA TYR A 9 -14.86 17.12 -6.54
C TYR A 9 -15.48 16.53 -7.82
N ASN A 10 -15.42 15.20 -7.97
CA ASN A 10 -15.93 14.45 -9.12
C ASN A 10 -15.29 14.81 -10.48
N SER A 11 -14.05 15.28 -10.50
CA SER A 11 -13.32 15.59 -11.75
C SER A 11 -12.85 14.33 -12.51
N TYR A 12 -13.67 13.28 -12.59
CA TYR A 12 -13.31 12.00 -13.24
C TYR A 12 -13.03 12.11 -14.74
N HIS A 13 -13.52 13.17 -15.39
CA HIS A 13 -13.19 13.48 -16.78
C HIS A 13 -11.68 13.65 -17.00
N LEU A 14 -10.92 14.01 -15.96
CA LEU A 14 -9.45 14.13 -16.02
C LEU A 14 -8.75 12.79 -16.27
N LEU A 15 -9.44 11.66 -16.06
CA LEU A 15 -8.94 10.34 -16.43
C LEU A 15 -8.62 10.25 -17.93
N GLU A 16 -9.39 10.96 -18.76
CA GLU A 16 -9.19 10.98 -20.22
C GLU A 16 -8.13 11.97 -20.69
N GLU A 17 -7.69 12.91 -19.83
CA GLU A 17 -6.58 13.81 -20.14
C GLU A 17 -5.23 13.08 -20.07
N ASP A 18 -4.30 13.45 -20.95
CA ASP A 18 -2.91 12.96 -20.93
C ASP A 18 -2.05 13.60 -19.81
N GLY A 19 -2.53 14.71 -19.25
CA GLY A 19 -1.83 15.51 -18.26
C GLY A 19 -0.60 16.23 -18.81
N GLU A 20 -0.46 16.41 -20.12
CA GLU A 20 0.76 16.94 -20.74
C GLU A 20 1.14 18.34 -20.21
N ASN A 21 0.13 19.15 -19.93
CA ASN A 21 0.27 20.52 -19.41
C ASN A 21 0.08 20.64 -17.89
N TRP A 22 0.07 19.52 -17.17
CA TRP A 22 -0.07 19.52 -15.71
C TRP A 22 1.29 19.74 -15.04
N ASP A 23 1.25 20.17 -13.78
CA ASP A 23 2.46 20.40 -12.98
C ASP A 23 3.20 19.09 -12.70
N ILE A 24 4.48 19.19 -12.40
CA ILE A 24 5.30 18.02 -12.02
C ILE A 24 5.34 17.91 -10.51
N PHE A 25 4.95 16.75 -9.99
CA PHE A 25 5.09 16.39 -8.58
C PHE A 25 6.21 15.35 -8.41
N LYS A 26 7.21 15.71 -7.62
CA LYS A 26 8.42 14.93 -7.34
C LYS A 26 8.43 14.41 -5.92
N ARG A 27 9.32 13.45 -5.66
CA ARG A 27 9.54 12.96 -4.31
C ARG A 27 10.04 14.10 -3.41
N GLY A 28 9.37 14.29 -2.27
CA GLY A 28 9.63 15.39 -1.33
C GLY A 28 8.72 16.61 -1.52
N ASP A 29 8.01 16.69 -2.65
CA ASP A 29 6.93 17.66 -2.81
C ASP A 29 5.75 17.29 -1.91
N ARG A 30 4.90 18.27 -1.63
CA ARG A 30 3.74 18.13 -0.76
C ARG A 30 2.52 18.75 -1.39
N TYR A 31 1.37 18.13 -1.18
CA TYR A 31 0.06 18.63 -1.57
C TYR A 31 -0.83 18.73 -0.34
N GLY A 32 -2.03 19.30 -0.45
CA GLY A 32 -2.99 19.33 0.65
C GLY A 32 -3.71 20.67 0.77
N GLY A 33 -4.31 20.88 1.94
CA GLY A 33 -5.28 21.94 2.20
C GLY A 33 -6.67 21.37 2.50
N THR A 34 -7.49 22.18 3.16
CA THR A 34 -8.82 21.76 3.61
C THR A 34 -9.79 21.56 2.43
N ASP A 35 -10.43 20.38 2.40
CA ASP A 35 -11.49 20.02 1.44
C ASP A 35 -11.05 20.11 -0.03
N LYS A 36 -9.80 19.69 -0.30
CA LYS A 36 -9.20 19.77 -1.63
C LYS A 36 -9.07 18.40 -2.29
N HIS A 37 -9.20 18.42 -3.62
CA HIS A 37 -9.01 17.25 -4.46
C HIS A 37 -7.87 17.44 -5.44
N PHE A 38 -7.21 16.35 -5.78
CA PHE A 38 -6.03 16.35 -6.63
C PHE A 38 -6.04 15.14 -7.54
N TRP A 39 -5.48 15.31 -8.74
CA TRP A 39 -5.27 14.22 -9.67
C TRP A 39 -3.78 14.05 -9.91
N PHE A 40 -3.32 12.81 -9.82
CA PHE A 40 -1.94 12.43 -10.10
C PHE A 40 -1.92 11.39 -11.23
N LYS A 41 -1.01 11.55 -12.18
CA LYS A 41 -0.77 10.62 -13.29
C LYS A 41 0.69 10.20 -13.32
N THR A 42 0.97 8.91 -13.43
CA THR A 42 2.31 8.39 -13.68
C THR A 42 2.26 7.14 -14.54
N GLN A 43 3.41 6.72 -15.04
CA GLN A 43 3.57 5.46 -15.73
C GLN A 43 4.63 4.64 -15.02
N ILE A 44 4.32 3.36 -14.80
CA ILE A 44 5.22 2.38 -14.22
C ILE A 44 5.66 1.42 -15.31
N VAL A 45 6.93 1.08 -15.33
CA VAL A 45 7.49 0.05 -16.20
C VAL A 45 8.01 -1.07 -15.34
N ILE A 46 7.61 -2.31 -15.63
CA ILE A 46 8.08 -3.49 -14.91
C ILE A 46 9.58 -3.69 -15.19
N PRO A 47 10.44 -3.67 -14.14
CA PRO A 47 11.87 -3.87 -14.30
C PRO A 47 12.22 -5.37 -14.44
N GLU A 48 13.43 -5.66 -14.90
CA GLU A 48 13.91 -7.03 -15.21
C GLU A 48 13.77 -8.01 -14.04
N ASN A 49 14.09 -7.56 -12.83
CA ASN A 49 14.06 -8.40 -11.63
C ASN A 49 12.65 -8.75 -11.13
N PHE A 50 11.60 -8.29 -11.81
CA PHE A 50 10.20 -8.55 -11.46
C PHE A 50 9.53 -9.54 -12.44
N GLU A 51 10.23 -10.07 -13.46
CA GLU A 51 9.67 -11.05 -14.40
C GLU A 51 9.05 -12.25 -13.68
N GLY A 52 7.82 -12.59 -14.04
CA GLY A 52 7.12 -13.76 -13.53
C GLY A 52 6.63 -13.65 -12.08
N LYS A 53 6.87 -12.51 -11.41
CA LYS A 53 6.50 -12.31 -10.00
C LYS A 53 5.12 -11.67 -9.85
N THR A 54 4.52 -11.84 -8.67
CA THR A 54 3.39 -11.01 -8.24
C THR A 54 3.93 -9.65 -7.82
N VAL A 55 3.43 -8.59 -8.45
CA VAL A 55 3.87 -7.21 -8.27
C VAL A 55 2.73 -6.39 -7.71
N VAL A 56 3.01 -5.71 -6.60
CA VAL A 56 2.09 -4.77 -5.98
C VAL A 56 2.58 -3.34 -6.20
N TYR A 57 1.63 -2.42 -6.23
CA TYR A 57 1.87 -0.99 -6.15
C TYR A 57 1.39 -0.48 -4.79
N LYS A 58 2.27 0.25 -4.10
CA LYS A 58 2.06 0.70 -2.72
C LYS A 58 2.04 2.22 -2.67
N VAL A 59 1.18 2.75 -1.80
CA VAL A 59 1.05 4.19 -1.53
C VAL A 59 1.31 4.46 -0.06
N SER A 60 2.03 5.54 0.24
CA SER A 60 2.26 6.04 1.59
C SER A 60 2.26 7.56 1.58
N THR A 61 1.75 8.16 2.65
CA THR A 61 1.44 9.59 2.73
C THR A 61 2.15 10.32 3.87
N GLY A 62 2.89 9.59 4.71
CA GLY A 62 3.53 10.13 5.91
C GLY A 62 2.54 10.42 7.04
N ARG A 63 1.29 9.97 6.90
CA ARG A 63 0.21 10.10 7.90
C ARG A 63 -0.29 8.76 8.43
N GLU A 64 0.48 7.69 8.24
CA GLU A 64 0.12 6.32 8.61
C GLU A 64 -0.15 6.12 10.11
N ASP A 65 0.38 6.99 10.97
CA ASP A 65 0.15 6.93 12.43
C ASP A 65 -0.97 7.90 12.89
N GLN A 66 -1.61 8.60 11.96
CA GLN A 66 -2.67 9.57 12.26
C GLN A 66 -4.05 8.92 12.22
N TRP A 67 -5.00 9.59 12.87
CA TRP A 67 -6.38 9.13 12.94
C TRP A 67 -7.01 8.98 11.55
N ASP A 68 -7.62 7.82 11.30
CA ASP A 68 -8.12 7.41 9.97
C ASP A 68 -9.04 8.45 9.30
N ALA A 69 -9.97 9.05 10.06
CA ALA A 69 -10.90 10.06 9.53
C ALA A 69 -10.24 11.37 9.09
N LEU A 70 -8.94 11.56 9.36
CA LEU A 70 -8.16 12.74 8.99
C LEU A 70 -7.19 12.45 7.84
N ASN A 71 -7.16 11.22 7.35
CA ASN A 71 -6.19 10.78 6.36
C ASN A 71 -6.67 11.05 4.94
N PRO A 72 -5.73 11.33 4.02
CA PRO A 72 -6.02 11.39 2.61
C PRO A 72 -6.58 10.06 2.12
N GLN A 73 -7.58 10.16 1.26
CA GLN A 73 -8.20 9.01 0.60
C GLN A 73 -7.93 9.09 -0.90
N PHE A 74 -7.82 7.94 -1.56
CA PHE A 74 -7.59 7.89 -3.00
C PHE A 74 -8.56 6.93 -3.67
N PHE A 75 -8.85 7.20 -4.93
CA PHE A 75 -9.23 6.17 -5.89
C PHE A 75 -8.06 5.94 -6.84
N ILE A 76 -7.67 4.68 -7.00
CA ILE A 76 -6.61 4.28 -7.92
C ILE A 76 -7.21 3.65 -9.18
N TYR A 77 -6.72 4.11 -10.33
CA TYR A 77 -7.02 3.56 -11.63
C TYR A 77 -5.75 3.01 -12.26
N VAL A 78 -5.87 1.87 -12.93
CA VAL A 78 -4.80 1.25 -13.72
C VAL A 78 -5.30 1.08 -15.13
N ASP A 79 -4.58 1.62 -16.11
CA ASP A 79 -4.96 1.60 -17.52
C ASP A 79 -6.41 2.08 -17.71
N LYS A 80 -6.74 3.21 -17.07
CA LYS A 80 -8.07 3.84 -17.01
C LYS A 80 -9.19 3.03 -16.35
N THR A 81 -8.88 1.89 -15.73
CA THR A 81 -9.87 1.08 -15.00
C THR A 81 -9.79 1.36 -13.51
N LEU A 82 -10.91 1.71 -12.87
CA LEU A 82 -10.99 1.85 -11.41
C LEU A 82 -10.70 0.50 -10.75
N ILE A 83 -9.70 0.46 -9.88
CA ILE A 83 -9.32 -0.77 -9.16
C ILE A 83 -9.95 -0.81 -7.78
N GLN A 84 -9.65 0.18 -6.92
CA GLN A 84 -10.21 0.29 -5.57
C GLN A 84 -9.99 1.68 -4.96
N GLY A 85 -10.53 1.88 -3.76
CA GLY A 85 -10.12 2.97 -2.87
C GLY A 85 -8.85 2.62 -2.09
N LEU A 86 -8.08 3.65 -1.73
CA LEU A 86 -6.92 3.53 -0.84
C LEU A 86 -7.08 4.50 0.34
N ASP A 87 -6.68 4.04 1.52
CA ASP A 87 -6.68 4.77 2.79
C ASP A 87 -5.55 4.23 3.70
N ILE A 88 -5.58 4.56 5.00
CA ILE A 88 -4.56 4.07 5.96
C ILE A 88 -4.53 2.53 6.08
N ASN A 89 -5.68 1.87 5.86
CA ASN A 89 -5.87 0.43 6.02
C ASN A 89 -5.58 -0.31 4.72
N HIS A 90 -5.90 0.30 3.57
CA HIS A 90 -5.72 -0.26 2.23
C HIS A 90 -4.72 0.57 1.45
N ARG A 91 -3.45 0.18 1.50
CA ARG A 91 -2.32 0.96 0.95
C ARG A 91 -1.68 0.36 -0.29
N GLU A 92 -2.23 -0.72 -0.81
CA GLU A 92 -1.64 -1.44 -1.94
C GLU A 92 -2.67 -2.07 -2.87
N ILE A 93 -2.29 -2.22 -4.14
CA ILE A 93 -3.00 -3.02 -5.14
C ILE A 93 -2.05 -4.02 -5.79
N ILE A 94 -2.59 -5.12 -6.32
CA ILE A 94 -1.86 -6.02 -7.21
C ILE A 94 -1.90 -5.43 -8.64
N LEU A 95 -0.73 -5.12 -9.21
CA LEU A 95 -0.59 -4.71 -10.62
C LEU A 95 -0.53 -5.92 -11.57
N SER A 96 0.07 -7.02 -11.10
CA SER A 96 0.21 -8.24 -11.89
C SER A 96 0.48 -9.43 -10.98
N GLU A 97 -0.10 -10.58 -11.28
CA GLU A 97 0.26 -11.87 -10.67
C GLU A 97 1.42 -12.56 -11.41
N ASN A 98 1.72 -12.12 -12.63
CA ASN A 98 2.76 -12.67 -13.49
C ASN A 98 3.33 -11.55 -14.34
N ALA A 99 4.15 -10.71 -13.70
CA ALA A 99 4.69 -9.52 -14.33
C ALA A 99 5.53 -9.84 -15.56
N LYS A 100 5.46 -8.95 -16.56
CA LYS A 100 6.19 -9.02 -17.82
C LYS A 100 7.13 -7.84 -17.93
N VAL A 101 8.42 -8.09 -18.08
CA VAL A 101 9.44 -7.03 -18.20
C VAL A 101 9.10 -6.07 -19.34
N GLY A 102 9.28 -4.79 -19.07
CA GLY A 102 8.96 -3.72 -20.03
C GLY A 102 7.47 -3.44 -20.19
N LYS A 103 6.58 -4.25 -19.60
CA LYS A 103 5.15 -3.91 -19.55
C LYS A 103 4.97 -2.60 -18.81
N LYS A 104 4.14 -1.74 -19.38
CA LYS A 104 3.80 -0.44 -18.86
C LYS A 104 2.40 -0.47 -18.24
N TYR A 105 2.23 0.27 -17.17
CA TYR A 105 0.96 0.50 -16.51
C TYR A 105 0.79 2.00 -16.31
N ASP A 106 -0.30 2.55 -16.82
CA ASP A 106 -0.68 3.93 -16.53
C ASP A 106 -1.45 3.96 -15.22
N ILE A 107 -0.95 4.73 -14.26
CA ILE A 107 -1.49 4.83 -12.90
C ILE A 107 -2.04 6.23 -12.70
N ASP A 108 -3.32 6.29 -12.35
CA ASP A 108 -3.99 7.52 -11.94
C ASP A 108 -4.42 7.42 -10.48
N LEU A 109 -4.15 8.47 -9.71
CA LEU A 109 -4.65 8.63 -8.35
C LEU A 109 -5.52 9.86 -8.29
N TYR A 110 -6.80 9.67 -7.99
CA TYR A 110 -7.69 10.75 -7.60
C TYR A 110 -7.68 10.84 -6.07
N ALA A 111 -7.01 11.86 -5.54
CA ALA A 111 -6.77 12.06 -4.12
C ALA A 111 -7.74 13.08 -3.53
N TYR A 112 -8.20 12.81 -2.32
CA TYR A 112 -8.88 13.75 -1.44
C TYR A 112 -7.95 14.04 -0.24
N ALA A 113 -7.69 15.32 0.03
CA ALA A 113 -6.76 15.74 1.09
C ALA A 113 -7.35 15.72 2.51
N GLY A 114 -8.68 15.56 2.63
CA GLY A 114 -9.36 15.58 3.93
C GLY A 114 -9.78 16.97 4.38
N MET A 115 -10.42 17.03 5.55
CA MET A 115 -10.94 18.26 6.17
C MET A 115 -9.94 18.98 7.07
N VAL A 116 -8.74 18.41 7.26
CA VAL A 116 -7.73 18.96 8.17
C VAL A 116 -6.66 19.66 7.35
N GLU A 117 -6.51 20.95 7.61
CA GLU A 117 -5.47 21.77 7.02
C GLU A 117 -4.08 21.14 7.24
N GLY A 118 -3.28 21.11 6.20
CA GLY A 118 -1.90 20.66 6.29
C GLY A 118 -1.41 20.02 5.01
N TYR A 119 -0.13 19.71 5.02
CA TYR A 119 0.56 19.09 3.91
C TYR A 119 0.58 17.57 4.03
N ILE A 120 0.54 16.91 2.88
CA ILE A 120 0.50 15.48 2.69
C ILE A 120 1.61 15.13 1.71
N GLU A 121 2.35 14.07 2.01
CA GLU A 121 3.37 13.53 1.12
C GLU A 121 2.74 12.46 0.22
N LEU A 122 3.33 12.22 -0.95
CA LEU A 122 2.94 11.10 -1.80
C LEU A 122 4.18 10.30 -2.15
N TYR A 123 4.32 9.15 -1.49
CA TYR A 123 5.32 8.14 -1.81
C TYR A 123 4.65 6.93 -2.40
N THR A 124 5.23 6.45 -3.50
CA THR A 124 4.70 5.31 -4.21
C THR A 124 5.83 4.44 -4.70
N GLU A 125 5.66 3.14 -4.61
CA GLU A 125 6.65 2.15 -5.03
C GLU A 125 5.97 0.93 -5.61
N ILE A 126 6.73 0.15 -6.40
CA ILE A 126 6.36 -1.23 -6.69
C ILE A 126 7.20 -2.18 -5.86
N ALA A 127 6.58 -3.27 -5.41
CA ALA A 127 7.25 -4.31 -4.64
C ALA A 127 6.82 -5.69 -5.13
N ILE A 128 7.66 -6.70 -4.85
CA ILE A 128 7.31 -8.10 -5.08
C ILE A 128 6.52 -8.58 -3.87
N LEU A 129 5.34 -9.16 -4.10
CA LEU A 129 4.57 -9.83 -3.07
C LEU A 129 4.91 -11.32 -3.07
N GLU A 130 5.71 -11.74 -2.09
CA GLU A 130 5.99 -13.16 -1.84
C GLU A 130 4.87 -13.75 -0.98
N ARG A 131 3.85 -14.33 -1.63
CA ARG A 131 2.62 -14.82 -0.97
C ARG A 131 2.87 -15.83 0.15
N GLU A 132 3.89 -16.67 0.02
CA GLU A 132 4.25 -17.63 1.08
C GLU A 132 4.80 -16.94 2.32
N ILE A 133 5.53 -15.83 2.17
CA ILE A 133 6.03 -15.02 3.29
C ILE A 133 4.88 -14.29 3.96
N GLU A 134 3.97 -13.69 3.18
CA GLU A 134 2.76 -13.05 3.70
C GLU A 134 1.91 -14.05 4.50
N LYS A 135 1.66 -15.22 3.93
CA LYS A 135 0.91 -16.30 4.59
C LYS A 135 1.59 -16.74 5.88
N LEU A 136 2.91 -16.92 5.88
CA LEU A 136 3.67 -17.25 7.08
C LEU A 136 3.54 -16.17 8.15
N TYR A 137 3.65 -14.89 7.78
CA TYR A 137 3.47 -13.76 8.69
C TYR A 137 2.11 -13.83 9.39
N TYR A 138 1.02 -14.03 8.64
CA TYR A 138 -0.32 -14.13 9.21
C TYR A 138 -0.55 -15.42 10.01
N ASN A 139 0.06 -16.54 9.60
CA ASN A 139 0.06 -17.78 10.38
C ASN A 139 0.73 -17.64 11.75
N ILE A 140 1.58 -16.64 11.95
CA ILE A 140 2.21 -16.32 13.24
C ILE A 140 1.43 -15.22 13.97
N LYS A 141 1.11 -14.12 13.27
CA LYS A 141 0.44 -12.95 13.85
C LYS A 141 -0.93 -13.30 14.42
N VAL A 142 -1.75 -14.01 13.66
CA VAL A 142 -3.13 -14.30 14.07
C VAL A 142 -3.17 -15.13 15.35
N PRO A 143 -2.45 -16.27 15.48
CA PRO A 143 -2.43 -17.00 16.74
C PRO A 143 -1.81 -16.20 17.89
N LEU A 144 -0.77 -15.38 17.63
CA LEU A 144 -0.18 -14.50 18.64
C LEU A 144 -1.18 -13.47 19.19
N GLU A 145 -2.08 -12.96 18.36
CA GLU A 145 -3.15 -12.07 18.80
C GLU A 145 -4.23 -12.84 19.57
N VAL A 146 -4.57 -14.06 19.13
CA VAL A 146 -5.55 -14.93 19.81
C VAL A 146 -5.11 -15.30 21.22
N ILE A 147 -3.84 -15.67 21.45
CA ILE A 147 -3.39 -16.07 22.80
C ILE A 147 -3.53 -14.96 23.85
N LYS A 148 -3.58 -13.68 23.44
CA LYS A 148 -3.80 -12.55 24.36
C LYS A 148 -5.21 -12.52 24.95
N LEU A 149 -6.14 -13.27 24.33
CA LEU A 149 -7.55 -13.35 24.71
C LEU A 149 -7.89 -14.65 25.46
N LEU A 150 -6.95 -15.60 25.55
CA LEU A 150 -7.16 -16.90 26.20
C LEU A 150 -6.72 -16.88 27.67
N GLU A 151 -7.33 -17.74 28.49
CA GLU A 151 -6.85 -18.01 29.85
C GLU A 151 -5.48 -18.71 29.81
N LYS A 152 -4.53 -18.26 30.63
CA LYS A 152 -3.12 -18.69 30.54
C LYS A 152 -2.90 -20.17 30.84
N ASP A 153 -3.78 -20.77 31.62
CA ASP A 153 -3.79 -22.18 32.01
C ASP A 153 -4.66 -23.06 31.11
N SER A 154 -5.35 -22.47 30.13
CA SER A 154 -6.08 -23.23 29.11
C SER A 154 -5.15 -24.05 28.23
N LEU A 155 -5.65 -25.21 27.78
CA LEU A 155 -4.89 -26.09 26.89
C LEU A 155 -4.62 -25.41 25.53
N GLU A 156 -5.57 -24.60 25.08
CA GLU A 156 -5.50 -23.78 23.86
C GLU A 156 -4.36 -22.77 23.92
N TYR A 157 -4.21 -22.04 25.04
CA TYR A 157 -3.10 -21.11 25.25
C TYR A 157 -1.76 -21.83 25.21
N ILE A 158 -1.62 -22.90 26.01
CA ILE A 158 -0.36 -23.66 26.15
C ILE A 158 0.05 -24.27 24.80
N ASN A 159 -0.88 -24.87 24.06
CA ASN A 159 -0.58 -25.49 22.77
C ASN A 159 -0.24 -24.44 21.70
N THR A 160 -1.02 -23.36 21.61
CA THR A 160 -0.77 -22.31 20.63
C THR A 160 0.60 -21.66 20.86
N LEU A 161 0.95 -21.38 22.12
CA LEU A 161 2.27 -20.85 22.47
C LEU A 161 3.40 -21.80 22.07
N LYS A 162 3.26 -23.11 22.28
CA LYS A 162 4.25 -24.11 21.84
C LYS A 162 4.43 -24.13 20.33
N TYR A 163 3.35 -24.06 19.56
CA TYR A 163 3.43 -24.00 18.09
C TYR A 163 4.11 -22.73 17.62
N LEU A 164 3.77 -21.57 18.20
CA LEU A 164 4.40 -20.30 17.88
C LEU A 164 5.90 -20.33 18.21
N GLN A 165 6.29 -20.83 19.39
CA GLN A 165 7.70 -20.94 19.77
C GLN A 165 8.47 -21.85 18.81
N THR A 166 7.89 -22.99 18.44
CA THR A 166 8.50 -23.91 17.46
C THR A 166 8.69 -23.23 16.10
N ALA A 167 7.66 -22.51 15.61
CA ALA A 167 7.74 -21.80 14.34
C ALA A 167 8.81 -20.70 14.36
N ILE A 168 8.88 -19.89 15.43
CA ILE A 168 9.89 -18.84 15.57
C ILE A 168 11.30 -19.41 15.65
N ASN A 169 11.52 -20.50 16.40
CA ASN A 169 12.83 -21.14 16.48
C ASN A 169 13.34 -21.69 15.14
N ILE A 170 12.44 -21.97 14.18
CA ILE A 170 12.83 -22.38 12.82
C ILE A 170 13.21 -21.15 11.98
N LEU A 171 12.58 -20.00 12.22
CA LEU A 171 12.79 -18.77 11.46
C LEU A 171 13.98 -17.96 11.96
N ASP A 172 14.29 -18.02 13.25
CA ASP A 172 15.44 -17.36 13.84
C ASP A 172 16.67 -18.29 13.79
N PRO A 173 17.67 -18.03 12.93
CA PRO A 173 18.90 -18.81 12.91
C PRO A 173 19.82 -18.50 14.11
N LEU A 174 19.48 -17.53 14.97
CA LEU A 174 20.30 -17.15 16.13
C LEU A 174 19.82 -17.83 17.42
N GLU A 175 19.74 -19.16 17.45
CA GLU A 175 19.91 -19.95 18.68
C GLU A 175 20.06 -21.45 18.36
N SER A 176 21.22 -21.82 17.83
CA SER A 176 21.81 -23.14 18.09
C SER A 176 23.20 -22.90 18.67
N ASP A 177 23.35 -23.13 19.97
CA ASP A 177 24.55 -23.04 20.81
C ASP A 177 24.77 -21.72 21.60
N LEU A 178 24.04 -21.60 22.72
CA LEU A 178 24.52 -20.98 23.97
C LEU A 178 24.18 -21.90 25.16
#